data_AF-A0A6B8RI50-F1
#
_entry.id   AF-A0A6B8RI50-F1
#
_cell.length_a   1.000
_cell.length_b   1.000
_cell.length_c   1.000
_cell.angle_alpha   90.00
_cell.angle_beta   90.00
_cell.angle_gamma   90.00
#
_symmetry.space_group_name_H-M   'P 1'
#
loop_
_entity.id
_entity.type
_entity.pdbx_description
1 polymer ?
#
loop_
_entity_poly.entity_id
_entity_poly.type
_entity_poly.pdbx_seq_one_letter_code
_entity_poly.pdbx_strand_id
1 'polypeptide(L)'
;MRIDAHQHYWQLARGDYGWLTPEAGLLYKDYLPSQLAPLLQQQGITKSIVVQAAPTIEETEFLLELCHQEASLAGVVGWLDLESEQFEKQLRGLMLHPYFLGLRPNLKIGGPKGLTVNQKVMQSLMLMAKLNVPLDLLIVPEHLAEMIEVLEQIPHL
;
A
#
# COMPACT_ATOMS: atom_id res chain seq x y z
N MET A 1 -23.43 -3.84 -0.97
CA MET A 1 -22.16 -3.75 -1.71
C MET A 1 -21.20 -4.77 -1.11
N ARG A 2 -20.50 -5.58 -1.92
CA ARG A 2 -19.45 -6.52 -1.44
C ARG A 2 -18.11 -6.08 -2.01
N ILE A 3 -17.09 -6.02 -1.16
CA ILE A 3 -15.77 -5.52 -1.52
C ILE A 3 -14.73 -6.61 -1.27
N ASP A 4 -13.85 -6.85 -2.25
CA ASP A 4 -12.56 -7.48 -2.01
C ASP A 4 -11.59 -6.40 -1.50
N ALA A 5 -11.30 -6.42 -0.21
CA ALA A 5 -10.55 -5.35 0.44
C ALA A 5 -9.04 -5.40 0.14
N HIS A 6 -8.53 -6.46 -0.50
CA HIS A 6 -7.09 -6.61 -0.71
C HIS A 6 -6.78 -7.44 -1.95
N GLN A 7 -6.36 -6.77 -3.02
CA GLN A 7 -5.77 -7.41 -4.20
C GLN A 7 -4.65 -6.55 -4.80
N HIS A 8 -3.91 -7.11 -5.74
CA HIS A 8 -2.75 -6.48 -6.38
C HIS A 8 -2.87 -6.55 -7.90
N TYR A 9 -2.44 -5.47 -8.57
CA TYR A 9 -2.18 -5.47 -10.01
C TYR A 9 -0.73 -5.13 -10.29
N TRP A 10 -0.17 -5.74 -11.33
CA TRP A 10 1.19 -5.47 -11.76
C TRP A 10 1.35 -5.69 -13.26
N GLN A 11 2.33 -4.99 -13.83
CA GLN A 11 2.76 -5.12 -15.22
C GLN A 11 4.27 -5.32 -15.25
N LEU A 12 4.74 -6.40 -15.86
CA LEU A 12 6.17 -6.73 -15.94
C LEU A 12 6.99 -5.59 -16.54
N ALA A 13 6.42 -4.88 -17.51
CA ALA A 13 7.07 -3.77 -18.21
C ALA A 13 7.46 -2.59 -17.30
N ARG A 14 6.87 -2.45 -16.10
CA ARG A 14 7.27 -1.41 -15.15
C ARG A 14 8.65 -1.65 -14.55
N GLY A 15 9.06 -2.91 -14.43
CA GLY A 15 10.41 -3.29 -14.00
C GLY A 15 10.78 -2.94 -12.54
N ASP A 16 9.85 -2.41 -11.75
CA ASP A 16 10.09 -1.97 -10.37
C ASP A 16 9.63 -2.99 -9.30
N TYR A 17 9.14 -4.15 -9.73
CA TYR A 17 8.76 -5.27 -8.88
C TYR A 17 9.95 -6.16 -8.54
N GLY A 18 10.77 -5.75 -7.56
CA GLY A 18 12.00 -6.50 -7.20
C GLY A 18 11.78 -7.95 -6.73
N TRP A 19 10.57 -8.32 -6.30
CA TRP A 19 10.19 -9.68 -5.92
C TRP A 19 9.70 -10.54 -7.09
N LEU A 20 9.38 -9.91 -8.24
CA LEU A 20 8.74 -10.56 -9.37
C LEU A 20 9.80 -10.97 -10.41
N THR A 21 10.45 -12.10 -10.12
CA THR A 21 11.44 -12.72 -11.01
C THR A 21 10.84 -13.95 -11.72
N PRO A 22 11.50 -14.52 -12.75
CA PRO A 22 11.01 -15.74 -13.41
C PRO A 22 10.73 -16.90 -12.44
N GLU A 23 11.44 -16.96 -11.32
CA GLU A 23 11.26 -17.95 -10.25
C GLU A 23 9.89 -17.83 -9.54
N ALA A 24 9.21 -16.69 -9.66
CA ALA A 24 7.85 -16.48 -9.14
C ALA A 24 6.78 -17.27 -9.94
N GLY A 25 7.16 -17.94 -11.03
CA GLY A 25 6.33 -18.93 -11.73
C GLY A 25 5.01 -18.34 -12.23
N LEU A 26 3.89 -18.81 -11.67
CA LEU A 26 2.55 -18.36 -12.08
C LEU A 26 2.35 -16.84 -11.94
N LEU A 27 3.08 -16.19 -11.04
CA LEU A 27 2.99 -14.75 -10.82
C LEU A 27 3.74 -13.95 -11.89
N TYR A 28 4.73 -14.53 -12.57
CA TYR A 28 5.61 -13.87 -13.55
C TYR A 28 4.92 -13.61 -14.90
N LYS A 29 3.89 -12.76 -14.87
CA LYS A 29 3.10 -12.25 -16.00
C LYS A 29 2.34 -11.01 -15.54
N ASP A 30 1.68 -10.32 -16.45
CA ASP A 30 0.80 -9.21 -16.09
C ASP A 30 -0.48 -9.71 -15.41
N TYR A 31 -0.87 -9.04 -14.32
CA TYR A 31 -2.18 -9.17 -13.70
C TYR A 31 -2.82 -7.79 -13.63
N LEU A 32 -3.91 -7.63 -14.38
CA LEU A 32 -4.66 -6.40 -14.58
C LEU A 32 -6.15 -6.67 -14.36
N PRO A 33 -7.02 -5.64 -14.37
CA PRO A 33 -8.45 -5.82 -14.11
C PRO A 33 -9.14 -6.95 -14.91
N SER A 34 -8.73 -7.18 -16.15
CA SER A 34 -9.28 -8.25 -17.00
C SER A 34 -9.06 -9.66 -16.44
N GLN A 35 -7.99 -9.89 -15.67
CA GLN A 35 -7.72 -11.19 -15.03
C GLN A 35 -8.61 -11.41 -13.80
N LEU A 36 -8.98 -10.35 -13.09
CA LEU A 36 -9.75 -10.44 -11.85
C LEU A 36 -11.27 -10.37 -12.08
N ALA A 37 -11.72 -9.63 -13.10
CA ALA A 37 -13.14 -9.37 -13.35
C ALA A 37 -14.05 -10.61 -13.39
N PRO A 38 -13.70 -11.74 -14.05
CA PRO A 38 -14.53 -12.94 -14.04
C PRO A 38 -14.70 -13.54 -12.64
N LEU A 39 -13.65 -13.46 -11.81
CA LEU A 39 -13.65 -13.97 -10.43
C LEU A 39 -14.54 -13.11 -9.53
N LEU A 40 -14.46 -11.77 -9.66
CA LEU A 40 -15.34 -10.85 -8.92
C LEU A 40 -16.81 -11.13 -9.24
N GLN A 41 -17.13 -11.30 -10.54
CA GLN A 41 -18.48 -11.62 -10.99
C GLN A 41 -18.97 -12.95 -10.40
N GLN A 42 -18.16 -14.00 -10.48
CA GLN A 42 -18.50 -15.32 -9.94
C GLN A 42 -18.78 -15.28 -8.44
N GLN A 43 -18.06 -14.45 -7.68
CA GLN A 43 -18.20 -14.33 -6.23
C GLN A 43 -19.23 -13.27 -5.80
N GLY A 44 -19.82 -12.53 -6.74
CA GLY A 44 -20.74 -11.42 -6.45
C GLY A 44 -20.06 -10.26 -5.71
N ILE A 45 -18.77 -10.04 -5.97
CA ILE A 45 -18.00 -8.91 -5.45
C ILE A 45 -18.14 -7.73 -6.42
N THR A 46 -18.61 -6.60 -5.91
CA THR A 46 -18.96 -5.43 -6.72
C THR A 46 -17.83 -4.42 -6.84
N LYS A 47 -16.87 -4.44 -5.91
CA LYS A 47 -15.73 -3.55 -5.87
C LYS A 47 -14.49 -4.25 -5.32
N SER A 48 -13.29 -3.78 -5.66
CA SER A 48 -12.07 -4.17 -4.96
C SER A 48 -11.21 -2.95 -4.59
N ILE A 49 -10.38 -3.10 -3.57
CA ILE A 49 -9.33 -2.14 -3.20
C ILE A 49 -8.02 -2.70 -3.73
N VAL A 50 -7.31 -1.91 -4.54
CA VAL A 50 -5.98 -2.28 -5.03
C VAL A 50 -4.91 -1.79 -4.08
N VAL A 51 -4.03 -2.68 -3.67
CA VAL A 51 -2.97 -2.40 -2.70
C VAL A 51 -1.63 -2.43 -3.44
N GLN A 52 -0.72 -1.53 -3.09
CA GLN A 52 0.64 -1.45 -3.63
C GLN A 52 1.34 -2.84 -3.63
N ALA A 53 2.17 -3.11 -4.63
CA ALA A 53 2.99 -4.31 -4.79
C ALA A 53 4.48 -3.97 -5.08
N ALA A 54 4.86 -2.71 -5.24
CA ALA A 54 6.22 -2.20 -5.39
C ALA A 54 6.45 -0.97 -4.50
N PRO A 55 7.68 -0.76 -3.97
CA PRO A 55 7.97 0.36 -3.08
C PRO A 55 8.32 1.63 -3.88
N THR A 56 7.42 2.09 -4.75
CA THR A 56 7.63 3.28 -5.59
C THR A 56 6.39 4.18 -5.60
N ILE A 57 6.59 5.50 -5.71
CA ILE A 57 5.46 6.43 -5.87
C ILE A 57 4.81 6.24 -7.24
N GLU A 58 5.62 5.89 -8.25
CA GLU A 58 5.20 5.59 -9.61
C GLU A 58 4.24 4.39 -9.68
N GLU A 59 4.29 3.46 -8.72
CA GLU A 59 3.28 2.41 -8.60
C GLU A 59 1.97 2.95 -8.06
N THR A 60 2.02 3.77 -7.01
CA THR A 60 0.81 4.41 -6.47
C THR A 60 0.08 5.22 -7.55
N GLU A 61 0.82 5.99 -8.34
CA GLU A 61 0.27 6.77 -9.46
C GLU A 61 -0.35 5.88 -10.54
N PHE A 62 0.30 4.76 -10.88
CA PHE A 62 -0.25 3.77 -11.83
C PHE A 62 -1.56 3.15 -11.32
N LEU A 63 -1.62 2.76 -10.05
CA LEU A 63 -2.83 2.19 -9.47
C LEU A 63 -3.98 3.21 -9.39
N LEU A 64 -3.66 4.49 -9.13
CA LEU A 64 -4.64 5.57 -9.15
C LEU A 64 -5.19 5.79 -10.56
N GLU A 65 -4.34 5.77 -11.59
CA GLU A 65 -4.75 5.86 -12.98
C GLU A 65 -5.66 4.67 -13.37
N LEU A 66 -5.33 3.45 -12.93
CA LEU A 66 -6.21 2.29 -13.13
C LEU A 66 -7.60 2.51 -12.52
N CYS A 67 -7.71 3.15 -11.35
CA CYS A 67 -9.00 3.45 -10.72
C CYS A 67 -9.86 4.42 -11.54
N HIS A 68 -9.24 5.30 -12.34
CA HIS A 68 -9.98 6.16 -13.27
C HIS A 68 -10.57 5.40 -14.46
N GLN A 69 -9.99 4.26 -14.81
CA GLN A 69 -10.36 3.46 -15.99
C GLN A 69 -11.21 2.24 -15.66
N GLU A 70 -11.16 1.75 -14.41
CA GLU A 70 -11.79 0.50 -14.00
C GLU A 70 -12.88 0.73 -12.94
N ALA A 71 -14.14 0.57 -13.35
CA ALA A 71 -15.29 0.78 -12.48
C ALA A 71 -15.40 -0.24 -11.34
N SER A 72 -14.73 -1.40 -11.40
CA SER A 72 -14.68 -2.33 -10.27
C SER A 72 -13.73 -1.88 -9.16
N LEU A 73 -12.88 -0.87 -9.35
CA LEU A 73 -12.02 -0.36 -8.28
C LEU A 73 -12.76 0.63 -7.37
N ALA A 74 -12.57 0.47 -6.07
CA ALA A 74 -13.04 1.40 -5.03
C ALA A 74 -11.96 2.41 -4.65
N GLY A 75 -10.69 2.04 -4.77
CA GLY A 75 -9.56 2.93 -4.50
C GLY A 75 -8.26 2.17 -4.27
N VAL A 76 -7.25 2.93 -3.85
CA VAL A 76 -5.84 2.53 -3.78
C VAL A 76 -5.32 2.69 -2.36
N VAL A 77 -4.71 1.63 -1.85
CA VAL A 77 -3.75 1.72 -0.74
C VAL A 77 -2.36 1.76 -1.35
N GLY A 78 -1.76 2.95 -1.36
CA GLY A 78 -0.53 3.25 -2.07
C GLY A 78 0.73 2.98 -1.26
N TRP A 79 1.86 3.44 -1.79
CA TRP A 79 3.16 3.45 -1.14
C TRP A 79 3.77 4.85 -1.20
N LEU A 80 4.39 5.26 -0.10
CA LEU A 80 5.30 6.40 -0.04
C LEU A 80 6.49 6.07 0.86
N ASP A 81 7.63 6.69 0.55
CA ASP A 81 8.81 6.62 1.40
C ASP A 81 8.59 7.48 2.65
N LEU A 82 8.40 6.82 3.79
CA LEU A 82 8.24 7.47 5.09
C LEU A 82 9.52 8.19 5.56
N GLU A 83 10.68 7.88 4.98
CA GLU A 83 11.96 8.52 5.31
C GLU A 83 12.25 9.75 4.43
N SER A 84 11.48 9.96 3.37
CA SER A 84 11.69 11.05 2.42
C SER A 84 11.47 12.42 3.05
N GLU A 85 12.36 13.37 2.75
CA GLU A 85 12.14 14.79 3.05
C GLU A 85 10.93 15.38 2.32
N GLN A 86 10.48 14.71 1.24
CA GLN A 86 9.32 15.12 0.45
C GLN A 86 8.02 14.42 0.89
N PHE A 87 8.04 13.59 1.94
CA PHE A 87 6.90 12.77 2.35
C PHE A 87 5.62 13.59 2.52
N GLU A 88 5.64 14.69 3.27
CA GLU A 88 4.44 15.52 3.48
C GLU A 88 3.88 16.07 2.17
N LYS A 89 4.75 16.57 1.29
CA LYS A 89 4.34 17.12 0.00
C LYS A 89 3.73 16.05 -0.88
N GLN A 90 4.35 14.88 -0.95
CA GLN A 90 3.88 13.73 -1.73
C GLN A 90 2.54 13.22 -1.20
N LEU A 91 2.42 13.03 0.12
CA LEU A 91 1.19 12.59 0.78
C LEU A 91 0.03 13.54 0.49
N ARG A 92 0.25 14.85 0.65
CA ARG A 92 -0.77 15.86 0.33
C ARG A 92 -1.18 15.84 -1.13
N GLY A 93 -0.25 15.55 -2.05
CA GLY A 93 -0.56 15.34 -3.46
C GLY A 93 -1.48 14.15 -3.67
N LEU A 94 -1.14 12.99 -3.09
CA LEU A 94 -1.96 11.78 -3.18
C LEU A 94 -3.36 11.97 -2.62
N MET A 95 -3.51 12.70 -1.52
CA MET A 95 -4.82 13.00 -0.90
C MET A 95 -5.76 13.84 -1.80
N LEU A 96 -5.26 14.47 -2.86
CA LEU A 96 -6.11 15.16 -3.84
C LEU A 96 -6.81 14.19 -4.80
N HIS A 97 -6.33 12.94 -4.89
CA HIS A 97 -6.96 11.93 -5.74
C HIS A 97 -8.18 11.32 -5.05
N PRO A 98 -9.35 11.24 -5.72
CA PRO A 98 -10.58 10.73 -5.12
C PRO A 98 -10.52 9.23 -4.77
N TYR A 99 -9.55 8.51 -5.34
CA TYR A 99 -9.37 7.07 -5.14
C TYR A 99 -8.26 6.75 -4.13
N PHE A 100 -7.57 7.74 -3.56
CA PHE A 100 -6.56 7.47 -2.54
C PHE A 100 -7.22 7.11 -1.21
N LEU A 101 -6.89 5.93 -0.66
CA LEU A 101 -7.49 5.39 0.57
C LEU A 101 -6.52 5.26 1.75
N GLY A 102 -5.21 5.28 1.50
CA GLY A 102 -4.21 5.09 2.56
C GLY A 102 -2.86 4.65 2.01
N LEU A 103 -1.96 4.26 2.91
CA LEU A 103 -0.62 3.79 2.57
C LEU A 103 -0.32 2.43 3.20
N ARG A 104 0.49 1.62 2.50
CA ARG A 104 1.11 0.39 3.01
C ARG A 104 2.63 0.42 2.74
N PRO A 105 3.41 1.19 3.52
CA PRO A 105 4.86 1.17 3.40
C PRO A 105 5.42 -0.14 3.95
N ASN A 106 6.49 -0.64 3.32
CA ASN A 106 7.26 -1.77 3.84
C ASN A 106 8.09 -1.30 5.05
N LEU A 107 7.47 -1.30 6.24
CA LEU A 107 8.13 -0.90 7.48
C LEU A 107 9.29 -1.86 7.79
N LYS A 108 10.48 -1.30 7.95
CA LYS A 108 11.62 -2.03 8.51
C LYS A 108 11.48 -1.99 10.02
N ILE A 109 11.18 -3.13 10.61
CA ILE A 109 11.10 -3.33 12.05
C ILE A 109 12.26 -4.24 12.46
N GLY A 110 12.88 -3.96 13.61
CA GLY A 110 14.02 -4.70 14.13
C GLY A 110 15.40 -4.05 13.90
N GLY A 111 16.25 -4.20 14.91
CA GLY A 111 17.66 -3.77 14.96
C GLY A 111 18.31 -4.34 16.23
N PRO A 112 19.66 -4.31 16.38
CA PRO A 112 20.37 -5.01 17.45
C PRO A 112 20.06 -4.55 18.89
N LYS A 113 19.15 -3.60 19.11
CA LYS A 113 18.79 -3.04 20.42
C LYS A 113 17.29 -3.10 20.76
N GLY A 114 16.48 -3.82 19.99
CA GLY A 114 15.04 -3.62 20.04
C GLY A 114 14.66 -2.26 19.42
N LEU A 115 13.36 -2.04 19.26
CA LEU A 115 12.72 -1.06 18.39
C LEU A 115 13.50 0.23 18.07
N THR A 116 13.72 0.50 16.78
CA THR A 116 14.00 1.86 16.31
C THR A 116 13.33 2.03 14.94
N VAL A 117 12.01 2.25 14.94
CA VAL A 117 11.43 3.06 13.87
C VAL A 117 12.14 4.41 13.97
N ASN A 118 12.88 4.80 12.92
CA ASN A 118 13.69 5.99 13.03
C ASN A 118 12.79 7.24 13.23
N GLN A 119 13.39 8.31 13.75
CA GLN A 119 12.66 9.54 14.08
C GLN A 119 11.89 10.10 12.86
N LYS A 120 12.40 9.90 11.65
CA LYS A 120 11.78 10.39 10.42
C LYS A 120 10.50 9.63 10.11
N VAL A 121 10.53 8.30 10.13
CA VAL A 121 9.34 7.45 9.99
C VAL A 121 8.32 7.79 11.08
N MET A 122 8.76 7.99 12.32
CA MET A 122 7.88 8.38 13.42
C MET A 122 7.12 9.69 13.14
N GLN A 123 7.82 10.70 12.61
CA GLN A 123 7.21 11.97 12.19
C GLN A 123 6.20 11.79 11.06
N SER A 124 6.52 10.95 10.07
CA SER A 124 5.63 10.64 8.96
C SER A 124 4.36 9.93 9.42
N LEU A 125 4.46 8.97 10.34
CA LEU A 125 3.30 8.30 10.93
C LEU A 125 2.43 9.27 11.77
N MET A 126 3.04 10.15 12.58
CA MET A 126 2.29 11.19 13.31
C MET A 126 1.56 12.15 12.38
N LEU A 127 2.16 12.49 11.23
CA LEU A 127 1.52 13.30 10.20
C LEU A 127 0.33 12.57 9.58
N MET A 128 0.46 11.28 9.26
CA MET A 128 -0.63 10.45 8.74
C MET A 128 -1.81 10.43 9.72
N ALA A 129 -1.56 10.19 11.00
CA ALA A 129 -2.59 10.25 12.06
C ALA A 129 -3.27 11.63 12.10
N LYS A 130 -2.49 12.72 12.10
CA LYS A 130 -3.04 14.10 12.09
C LYS A 130 -3.93 14.37 10.87
N LEU A 131 -3.63 13.76 9.73
CA LEU A 131 -4.38 13.90 8.48
C LEU A 131 -5.47 12.84 8.30
N ASN A 132 -5.66 11.94 9.27
CA ASN A 132 -6.55 10.77 9.20
C ASN A 132 -6.29 9.89 7.95
N VAL A 133 -5.03 9.63 7.64
CA VAL A 133 -4.62 8.75 6.54
C VAL A 133 -4.41 7.34 7.08
N PRO A 134 -5.22 6.35 6.66
CA PRO A 134 -5.06 4.97 7.10
C PRO A 134 -3.70 4.38 6.73
N LEU A 135 -3.21 3.51 7.62
CA LEU A 135 -2.01 2.72 7.44
C LEU A 135 -2.34 1.23 7.44
N ASP A 136 -1.99 0.55 6.36
CA ASP A 136 -1.95 -0.92 6.33
C ASP A 136 -0.59 -1.40 6.85
N LEU A 137 -0.60 -2.36 7.77
CA LEU A 137 0.61 -2.93 8.38
C LEU A 137 0.94 -4.30 7.76
N LEU A 138 2.00 -4.34 6.95
CA LEU A 138 2.58 -5.58 6.44
C LEU A 138 3.78 -5.99 7.32
N ILE A 139 3.51 -6.78 8.36
CA ILE A 139 4.51 -7.18 9.35
C ILE A 139 4.40 -8.67 9.67
N VAL A 140 5.52 -9.27 10.09
CA VAL A 140 5.57 -10.67 10.53
C VAL A 140 5.24 -10.79 12.03
N PRO A 141 4.80 -11.95 12.51
CA PRO A 141 4.35 -12.13 13.90
C PRO A 141 5.37 -11.69 14.96
N GLU A 142 6.67 -11.87 14.69
CA GLU A 142 7.75 -11.52 15.61
C GLU A 142 7.83 -10.01 15.87
N HIS A 143 7.32 -9.19 14.96
CA HIS A 143 7.33 -7.73 15.04
C HIS A 143 6.06 -7.15 15.67
N LEU A 144 5.09 -7.97 16.10
CA LEU A 144 3.81 -7.49 16.61
C LEU A 144 3.94 -6.71 17.92
N ALA A 145 4.70 -7.24 18.89
CA ALA A 145 4.90 -6.58 20.19
C ALA A 145 5.55 -5.20 20.00
N GLU A 146 6.56 -5.15 19.13
CA GLU A 146 7.23 -3.92 18.73
C GLU A 146 6.26 -2.93 18.08
N MET A 147 5.44 -3.37 17.13
CA MET A 147 4.47 -2.48 16.47
C MET A 147 3.44 -1.90 17.46
N ILE A 148 3.04 -2.67 18.48
CA ILE A 148 2.13 -2.17 19.53
C ILE A 148 2.76 -0.97 20.26
N GLU A 149 4.04 -1.04 20.65
CA GLU A 149 4.74 0.07 21.32
C GLU A 149 4.81 1.35 20.46
N VAL A 150 4.89 1.20 19.13
CA VAL A 150 4.84 2.34 18.20
C VAL A 150 3.43 2.91 18.11
N LEU A 151 2.40 2.05 18.01
CA LEU A 151 1.01 2.50 17.94
C LEU A 151 0.54 3.17 19.23
N GLU A 152 1.05 2.74 20.39
CA GLU A 152 0.79 3.40 21.68
C GLU A 152 1.30 4.86 21.72
N GLN A 153 2.35 5.17 20.95
CA GLN A 153 2.86 6.54 20.81
C GLN A 153 2.05 7.38 19.81
N ILE A 154 1.20 6.75 18.97
CA ILE A 154 0.28 7.42 18.03
C ILE A 154 -1.13 6.82 18.13
N PRO A 155 -1.87 7.06 19.22
CA PRO A 155 -3.16 6.40 19.49
C PRO A 155 -4.30 6.79 18.53
N HIS A 156 -4.03 7.69 17.58
CA HIS A 156 -4.98 8.18 16.57
C HIS A 156 -4.55 7.84 15.13
N LEU A 157 -3.55 6.98 14.98
CA LEU A 157 -3.15 6.44 13.67
C LEU A 157 -4.17 5.42 13.17
#